data_AF-A0A9W6SQA3-F1
#
_entry.id   AF-A0A9W6SQA3-F1
#
_cell.length_a   1.000
_cell.length_b   1.000
_cell.length_c   1.000
_cell.angle_alpha   90.00
_cell.angle_beta   90.00
_cell.angle_gamma   90.00
#
_symmetry.space_group_name_H-M   'P 1'
#
loop_
_entity.id
_entity.type
_entity.pdbx_description
1 polymer ?
#
loop_
_entity_poly.entity_id
_entity_poly.type
_entity_poly.pdbx_seq_one_letter_code
_entity_poly.pdbx_strand_id
1 'polypeptide(L)'
;MVDFRHLRDMAVEPLHEFAGQARKMASELERFNTETDRQRLAIAEAWSGLDASAADRSLVLSATDYRKTSEHYGQLDTIITTLADELNAARQTLESAIANAPSIPGTVNDAGTVRVNVSALGSNPAPAAVKAAELRARQVAAQIRAALQAATNADRKADTALKAVHPQPPRKLPTTVHVGDLTLAQLNNAETIVDVGTRLGMSDKGKAIALATALQESNLRNLANTRMPDSLTVPNEGVGKDHDSVGLFQQRPSQGWGTIRECMDPDHAATAFYNELNKVKKFEDLDLTVAAQRVQRSAYPDAYAKWESLANEIVQAKK
;
A
#
# COMPACT_ATOMS: atom_id res chain seq x y z
N MET A 1 -4.91 -30.78 -5.47
CA MET A 1 -4.75 -32.14 -4.90
C MET A 1 -3.52 -32.73 -5.53
N VAL A 2 -2.52 -33.06 -4.72
CA VAL A 2 -1.21 -33.51 -5.21
C VAL A 2 -1.28 -35.01 -5.47
N ASP A 3 -1.04 -35.43 -6.70
CA ASP A 3 -1.00 -36.84 -7.08
C ASP A 3 0.41 -37.45 -6.94
N PHE A 4 0.49 -38.78 -7.07
CA PHE A 4 1.73 -39.53 -6.88
C PHE A 4 2.85 -39.12 -7.81
N ARG A 5 2.56 -38.93 -9.11
CA ARG A 5 3.58 -38.54 -10.08
C ARG A 5 4.04 -37.12 -9.82
N HIS A 6 3.10 -36.23 -9.53
CA HIS A 6 3.40 -34.85 -9.19
C HIS A 6 4.33 -34.76 -7.97
N LEU A 7 4.03 -35.45 -6.87
CA LEU A 7 4.87 -35.39 -5.67
C LEU A 7 6.26 -36.04 -5.88
N ARG A 8 6.33 -37.12 -6.66
CA ARG A 8 7.58 -37.84 -6.94
C ARG A 8 8.54 -37.00 -7.79
N ASP A 9 8.02 -36.34 -8.81
CA ASP A 9 8.84 -35.70 -9.86
C ASP A 9 9.03 -34.19 -9.61
N MET A 10 8.43 -33.64 -8.56
CA MET A 10 8.47 -32.21 -8.23
C MET A 10 9.83 -31.80 -7.65
N ALA A 11 10.40 -30.74 -8.22
CA ALA A 11 11.52 -30.00 -7.66
C ALA A 11 11.01 -28.91 -6.70
N VAL A 12 11.54 -28.89 -5.48
CA VAL A 12 11.17 -27.88 -4.46
C VAL A 12 12.15 -26.68 -4.46
N GLU A 13 13.30 -26.84 -5.09
CA GLU A 13 14.35 -25.83 -5.21
C GLU A 13 13.83 -24.51 -5.80
N PRO A 14 13.00 -24.49 -6.87
CA PRO A 14 12.44 -23.25 -7.40
C PRO A 14 11.56 -22.49 -6.38
N LEU A 15 10.87 -23.21 -5.49
CA LEU A 15 10.06 -22.59 -4.43
C LEU A 15 10.96 -21.92 -3.38
N HIS A 16 12.03 -22.59 -2.96
CA HIS A 16 13.02 -22.00 -2.06
C HIS A 16 13.75 -20.81 -2.69
N GLU A 17 14.09 -20.87 -3.98
CA GLU A 17 14.70 -19.74 -4.71
C GLU A 17 13.76 -18.53 -4.73
N PHE A 18 12.49 -18.74 -5.08
CA PHE A 18 11.47 -17.67 -5.05
C PHE A 18 11.33 -17.07 -3.64
N ALA A 19 11.22 -17.90 -2.61
CA ALA A 19 11.11 -17.43 -1.23
C ALA A 19 12.35 -16.63 -0.80
N GLY A 20 13.55 -17.08 -1.19
CA GLY A 20 14.79 -16.34 -0.97
C GLY A 20 14.82 -14.97 -1.67
N GLN A 21 14.29 -14.87 -2.89
CA GLN A 21 14.15 -13.58 -3.60
C GLN A 21 13.15 -12.66 -2.91
N ALA A 22 11.99 -13.19 -2.48
CA ALA A 22 10.98 -12.43 -1.74
C ALA A 22 11.57 -11.89 -0.42
N ARG A 23 12.30 -12.72 0.33
CA ARG A 23 13.02 -12.30 1.55
C ARG A 23 14.00 -11.17 1.29
N LYS A 24 14.80 -11.28 0.23
CA LYS A 24 15.77 -10.25 -0.16
C LYS A 24 15.06 -8.93 -0.47
N MET A 25 13.96 -8.98 -1.22
CA MET A 25 13.16 -7.80 -1.54
C MET A 25 12.57 -7.15 -0.28
N ALA A 26 12.03 -7.95 0.65
CA ALA A 26 11.53 -7.46 1.93
C ALA A 26 12.63 -6.70 2.71
N SER A 27 13.83 -7.28 2.80
CA SER A 27 14.99 -6.65 3.46
C SER A 27 15.47 -5.38 2.74
N GLU A 28 15.45 -5.34 1.41
CA GLU A 28 15.82 -4.14 0.65
C GLU A 28 14.81 -3.00 0.89
N LEU A 29 13.52 -3.30 0.87
CA LEU A 29 12.45 -2.33 1.16
C LEU A 29 12.52 -1.81 2.60
N GLU A 30 12.86 -2.66 3.57
CA GLU A 30 13.06 -2.24 4.97
C GLU A 30 14.27 -1.31 5.12
N ARG A 31 15.37 -1.58 4.39
CA ARG A 31 16.52 -0.67 4.32
C ARG A 31 16.14 0.67 3.71
N PHE A 32 15.38 0.68 2.61
CA PHE A 32 14.87 1.91 2.00
C PHE A 32 13.96 2.69 2.96
N ASN A 33 13.08 2.01 3.70
CA ASN A 33 12.25 2.65 4.72
C ASN A 33 13.13 3.30 5.81
N THR A 34 14.12 2.59 6.33
CA THR A 34 15.04 3.10 7.37
C THR A 34 15.84 4.30 6.88
N GLU A 35 16.32 4.27 5.63
CA GLU A 35 17.01 5.40 5.01
C GLU A 35 16.07 6.60 4.81
N THR A 36 14.83 6.35 4.38
CA THR A 36 13.80 7.38 4.22
C THR A 36 13.50 8.04 5.58
N ASP A 37 13.34 7.27 6.65
CA ASP A 37 13.12 7.78 8.01
C ASP A 37 14.33 8.60 8.51
N ARG A 38 15.56 8.16 8.21
CA ARG A 38 16.78 8.91 8.54
C ARG A 38 16.84 10.25 7.79
N GLN A 39 16.58 10.24 6.49
CA GLN A 39 16.56 11.46 5.66
C GLN A 39 15.48 12.42 6.12
N ARG A 40 14.32 11.89 6.49
CA ARG A 40 13.20 12.67 7.04
C ARG A 40 13.59 13.43 8.31
N LEU A 41 14.24 12.76 9.26
CA LEU A 41 14.75 13.39 10.48
C LEU A 41 15.81 14.46 10.17
N ALA A 42 16.75 14.17 9.27
CA ALA A 42 17.78 15.12 8.87
C ALA A 42 17.19 16.37 8.18
N ILE A 43 16.16 16.19 7.34
CA ILE A 43 15.43 17.29 6.71
C ILE A 43 14.69 18.12 7.77
N ALA A 44 14.00 17.49 8.72
CA ALA A 44 13.28 18.19 9.78
C ALA A 44 14.20 19.01 10.70
N GLU A 45 15.46 18.59 10.88
CA GLU A 45 16.48 19.35 11.61
C GLU A 45 17.03 20.54 10.80
N ALA A 46 17.24 20.36 9.49
CA ALA A 46 17.89 21.34 8.63
C ALA A 46 16.92 22.37 8.02
N TRP A 47 15.64 22.00 7.88
CA TRP A 47 14.64 22.74 7.13
C TRP A 47 13.32 22.75 7.89
N SER A 48 12.81 23.95 8.16
CA SER A 48 11.52 24.16 8.84
C SER A 48 10.63 25.08 8.00
N GLY A 49 9.34 25.09 8.33
CA GLY A 49 8.30 25.70 7.53
C GLY A 49 7.46 24.65 6.82
N LEU A 50 6.66 25.10 5.87
CA LEU A 50 5.66 24.25 5.28
C LEU A 50 6.15 23.22 4.31
N ASP A 51 7.07 23.63 3.45
CA ASP A 51 7.61 22.78 2.41
C ASP A 51 8.33 21.60 3.07
N ALA A 52 8.97 21.85 4.22
CA ALA A 52 9.53 20.81 5.08
C ALA A 52 8.44 19.88 5.65
N SER A 53 7.30 20.42 6.13
CA SER A 53 6.16 19.61 6.60
C SER A 53 5.51 18.79 5.47
N ALA A 54 5.39 19.35 4.27
CA ALA A 54 4.84 18.67 3.10
C ALA A 54 5.78 17.57 2.58
N ALA A 55 7.09 17.83 2.61
CA ALA A 55 8.12 16.84 2.33
C ALA A 55 8.10 15.71 3.38
N ASP A 56 8.03 16.04 4.68
CA ASP A 56 7.92 15.06 5.77
C ASP A 56 6.72 14.14 5.58
N ARG A 57 5.52 14.69 5.34
CA ARG A 57 4.31 13.89 5.07
C ARG A 57 4.45 12.98 3.86
N SER A 58 5.01 13.49 2.76
CA SER A 58 5.21 12.71 1.53
C SER A 58 6.20 11.55 1.76
N LEU A 59 7.24 11.79 2.56
CA LEU A 59 8.20 10.77 2.97
C LEU A 59 7.57 9.74 3.92
N VAL A 60 6.72 10.16 4.88
CA VAL A 60 5.97 9.24 5.77
C VAL A 60 5.05 8.32 4.99
N LEU A 61 4.35 8.84 3.97
CA LEU A 61 3.49 8.03 3.11
C LEU A 61 4.30 7.01 2.32
N SER A 62 5.42 7.44 1.71
CA SER A 62 6.32 6.56 0.97
C SER A 62 6.92 5.48 1.87
N ALA A 63 7.37 5.85 3.07
CA ALA A 63 7.86 4.94 4.10
C ALA A 63 6.79 3.89 4.50
N THR A 64 5.55 4.33 4.70
CA THR A 64 4.43 3.43 5.02
C THR A 64 4.14 2.45 3.88
N ASP A 65 4.22 2.89 2.63
CA ASP A 65 4.02 2.02 1.46
C ASP A 65 5.18 1.02 1.29
N TYR A 66 6.44 1.44 1.51
CA TYR A 66 7.59 0.52 1.53
C TYR A 66 7.45 -0.53 2.63
N ARG A 67 7.01 -0.13 3.83
CA ARG A 67 6.79 -1.05 4.95
C ARG A 67 5.73 -2.11 4.64
N LYS A 68 4.55 -1.69 4.15
CA LYS A 68 3.49 -2.62 3.74
C LYS A 68 3.94 -3.57 2.65
N THR A 69 4.70 -3.06 1.68
CA THR A 69 5.25 -3.88 0.59
C THR A 69 6.29 -4.87 1.10
N SER A 70 7.15 -4.44 2.04
CA SER A 70 8.12 -5.31 2.72
C SER A 70 7.43 -6.43 3.49
N GLU A 71 6.40 -6.10 4.28
CA GLU A 71 5.57 -7.06 5.01
C GLU A 71 4.93 -8.09 4.07
N HIS A 72 4.40 -7.64 2.93
CA HIS A 72 3.83 -8.52 1.92
C HIS A 72 4.85 -9.53 1.38
N TYR A 73 6.04 -9.08 0.98
CA TYR A 73 7.10 -9.99 0.53
C TYR A 73 7.59 -10.93 1.64
N GLY A 74 7.63 -10.48 2.90
CA GLY A 74 7.94 -11.32 4.05
C GLY A 74 6.89 -12.41 4.30
N GLN A 75 5.60 -12.11 4.11
CA GLN A 75 4.52 -13.09 4.18
C GLN A 75 4.64 -14.13 3.06
N LEU A 76 4.94 -13.70 1.83
CA LEU A 76 5.17 -14.61 0.70
C LEU A 76 6.37 -15.54 0.95
N ASP A 77 7.51 -15.01 1.43
CA ASP A 77 8.67 -15.83 1.82
C ASP A 77 8.26 -16.90 2.84
N THR A 78 7.56 -16.51 3.90
CA THR A 78 7.14 -17.43 4.96
C THR A 78 6.24 -18.55 4.43
N ILE A 79 5.23 -18.19 3.63
CA ILE A 79 4.26 -19.16 3.09
C ILE A 79 4.94 -20.12 2.13
N ILE A 80 5.73 -19.60 1.18
CA ILE A 80 6.36 -20.42 0.14
C ILE A 80 7.49 -21.28 0.72
N THR A 81 8.28 -20.77 1.67
CA THR A 81 9.27 -21.58 2.40
C THR A 81 8.59 -22.73 3.14
N THR A 82 7.52 -22.44 3.89
CA THR A 82 6.77 -23.47 4.63
C THR A 82 6.21 -24.53 3.68
N LEU A 83 5.62 -24.10 2.55
CA LEU A 83 5.12 -25.02 1.54
C LEU A 83 6.24 -25.91 0.99
N ALA A 84 7.38 -25.32 0.62
CA ALA A 84 8.52 -26.05 0.07
C ALA A 84 9.07 -27.08 1.06
N ASP A 85 9.21 -26.71 2.34
CA ASP A 85 9.66 -27.61 3.40
C ASP A 85 8.68 -28.77 3.64
N GLU A 86 7.38 -28.48 3.75
CA GLU A 86 6.33 -29.49 3.96
C GLU A 86 6.23 -30.45 2.75
N LEU A 87 6.37 -29.92 1.52
CA LEU A 87 6.40 -30.72 0.29
C LEU A 87 7.66 -31.59 0.19
N ASN A 88 8.83 -31.06 0.56
CA ASN A 88 10.06 -31.82 0.58
C ASN A 88 10.01 -32.96 1.61
N ALA A 89 9.46 -32.71 2.80
CA ALA A 89 9.26 -33.73 3.82
C ALA A 89 8.27 -34.83 3.36
N ALA A 90 7.18 -34.44 2.70
CA ALA A 90 6.23 -35.38 2.11
C ALA A 90 6.91 -36.22 1.01
N ARG A 91 7.73 -35.61 0.16
CA ARG A 91 8.51 -36.31 -0.87
C ARG A 91 9.52 -37.28 -0.27
N GLN A 92 10.27 -36.90 0.76
CA GLN A 92 11.21 -37.81 1.44
C GLN A 92 10.49 -39.02 2.06
N THR A 93 9.28 -38.81 2.60
CA THR A 93 8.42 -39.90 3.08
C THR A 93 8.01 -40.83 1.95
N LEU A 94 7.64 -40.27 0.79
CA LEU A 94 7.29 -41.01 -0.41
C LEU A 94 8.48 -41.83 -0.95
N GLU A 95 9.64 -41.20 -1.08
CA GLU A 95 10.89 -41.82 -1.53
C GLU A 95 11.31 -42.95 -0.58
N SER A 96 11.22 -42.74 0.73
CA SER A 96 11.47 -43.78 1.73
C SER A 96 10.51 -44.97 1.61
N ALA A 97 9.23 -44.70 1.34
CA ALA A 97 8.24 -45.76 1.12
C ALA A 97 8.55 -46.57 -0.15
N ILE A 98 8.95 -45.88 -1.23
CA ILE A 98 9.34 -46.52 -2.50
C ILE A 98 10.65 -47.30 -2.34
N ALA A 99 11.64 -46.76 -1.64
CA ALA A 99 12.91 -47.44 -1.39
C ALA A 99 12.75 -48.71 -0.54
N ASN A 100 11.72 -48.76 0.31
CA ASN A 100 11.33 -49.96 1.05
C ASN A 100 10.49 -50.94 0.21
N ALA A 101 10.00 -50.56 -0.97
CA ALA A 101 9.14 -51.40 -1.81
C ALA A 101 9.81 -52.68 -2.35
N PRO A 102 11.12 -52.74 -2.67
CA PRO A 102 11.82 -53.97 -3.03
C PRO A 102 11.86 -55.03 -1.92
N SER A 103 11.58 -54.67 -0.66
CA SER A 103 11.40 -55.63 0.44
C SER A 103 10.02 -56.32 0.42
N ILE A 104 9.16 -55.92 -0.51
CA ILE A 104 7.90 -56.55 -0.85
C ILE A 104 8.12 -57.30 -2.16
N PRO A 105 7.73 -58.58 -2.28
CA PRO A 105 7.66 -59.25 -3.57
C PRO A 105 6.51 -58.58 -4.34
N GLY A 106 6.75 -57.48 -5.06
CA GLY A 106 5.67 -56.61 -5.55
C GLY A 106 6.12 -55.42 -6.39
N THR A 107 5.16 -54.65 -6.90
CA THR A 107 5.40 -53.43 -7.68
C THR A 107 4.55 -52.27 -7.16
N VAL A 108 5.07 -51.06 -7.29
CA VAL A 108 4.31 -49.81 -7.12
C VAL A 108 4.11 -49.22 -8.51
N ASN A 109 2.87 -49.01 -8.93
CA ASN A 109 2.60 -48.39 -10.24
C ASN A 109 2.65 -46.85 -10.17
N ASP A 110 2.53 -46.18 -11.31
CA ASP A 110 2.55 -44.71 -11.42
C ASP A 110 1.36 -44.00 -10.76
N ALA A 111 0.44 -44.74 -10.16
CA ALA A 111 -0.65 -44.21 -9.33
C ALA A 111 -0.41 -44.44 -7.83
N GLY A 112 0.77 -44.94 -7.43
CA GLY A 112 1.11 -45.26 -6.04
C GLY A 112 0.40 -46.52 -5.51
N THR A 113 -0.17 -47.35 -6.38
CA THR A 113 -0.83 -48.60 -5.98
C THR A 113 0.21 -49.68 -5.78
N VAL A 114 0.26 -50.25 -4.57
CA VAL A 114 1.16 -51.35 -4.21
C VAL A 114 0.48 -52.68 -4.52
N ARG A 115 1.13 -53.54 -5.33
CA ARG A 115 0.66 -54.90 -5.64
C ARG A 115 1.68 -55.93 -5.19
N VAL A 116 1.21 -56.97 -4.51
CA VAL A 116 2.02 -58.14 -4.14
C VAL A 116 2.08 -59.11 -5.33
N ASN A 117 3.29 -59.41 -5.79
CA ASN A 117 3.62 -60.50 -6.69
C ASN A 117 3.87 -61.78 -5.87
N VAL A 118 2.81 -62.55 -5.63
CA VAL A 118 2.87 -63.79 -4.83
C VAL A 118 3.76 -64.84 -5.50
N SER A 119 3.85 -64.87 -6.83
CA SER A 119 4.74 -65.78 -7.57
C SER A 119 6.23 -65.54 -7.33
N ALA A 120 6.63 -64.33 -6.90
CA ALA A 120 8.01 -64.04 -6.52
C ALA A 120 8.41 -64.66 -5.15
N LEU A 121 7.46 -65.24 -4.40
CA LEU A 121 7.72 -65.96 -3.16
C LEU A 121 8.01 -67.47 -3.37
N GLY A 122 8.01 -67.95 -4.61
CA GLY A 122 8.22 -69.36 -4.97
C GLY A 122 6.95 -70.07 -5.46
N SER A 123 7.08 -71.33 -5.89
CA SER A 123 6.01 -72.13 -6.49
C SER A 123 4.93 -72.62 -5.51
N ASN A 124 5.21 -72.62 -4.20
CA ASN A 124 4.25 -72.92 -3.13
C ASN A 124 4.63 -72.19 -1.82
N PRO A 125 4.40 -70.87 -1.72
CA PRO A 125 4.85 -70.08 -0.59
C PRO A 125 4.04 -70.42 0.68
N ALA A 126 4.72 -70.48 1.82
CA ALA A 126 4.05 -70.72 3.11
C ALA A 126 3.03 -69.60 3.41
N PRO A 127 1.85 -69.91 4.00
CA PRO A 127 0.83 -68.91 4.32
C PRO A 127 1.35 -67.74 5.19
N ALA A 128 2.30 -68.01 6.09
CA ALA A 128 2.95 -67.00 6.91
C ALA A 128 3.80 -66.02 6.08
N ALA A 129 4.48 -66.50 5.03
CA ALA A 129 5.29 -65.67 4.14
C ALA A 129 4.42 -64.75 3.27
N VAL A 130 3.30 -65.27 2.75
CA VAL A 130 2.30 -64.46 2.01
C VAL A 130 1.71 -63.38 2.92
N LYS A 131 1.29 -63.74 4.14
CA LYS A 131 0.75 -62.78 5.12
C LYS A 131 1.75 -61.69 5.50
N ALA A 132 3.03 -62.05 5.65
CA ALA A 132 4.11 -61.08 5.92
C ALA A 132 4.35 -60.13 4.74
N ALA A 133 4.30 -60.64 3.50
CA ALA A 133 4.40 -59.83 2.29
C ALA A 133 3.22 -58.86 2.14
N GLU A 134 1.99 -59.33 2.39
CA GLU A 134 0.79 -58.49 2.40
C GLU A 134 0.85 -57.40 3.47
N LEU A 135 1.34 -57.72 4.68
CA LEU A 135 1.49 -56.74 5.75
C LEU A 135 2.46 -55.62 5.36
N ARG A 136 3.63 -55.98 4.81
CA ARG A 136 4.61 -55.00 4.30
C ARG A 136 4.02 -54.15 3.17
N ALA A 137 3.29 -54.76 2.23
CA ALA A 137 2.61 -54.05 1.16
C ALA A 137 1.59 -53.03 1.68
N ARG A 138 0.81 -53.39 2.70
CA ARG A 138 -0.13 -52.47 3.36
C ARG A 138 0.59 -51.32 4.07
N GLN A 139 1.73 -51.59 4.71
CA GLN A 139 2.56 -50.57 5.37
C GLN A 139 3.09 -49.55 4.37
N VAL A 140 3.70 -50.02 3.26
CA VAL A 140 4.18 -49.12 2.18
C VAL A 140 3.02 -48.35 1.56
N ALA A 141 1.88 -48.99 1.28
CA ALA A 141 0.69 -48.30 0.76
C ALA A 141 0.14 -47.26 1.74
N ALA A 142 0.26 -47.48 3.06
CA ALA A 142 -0.12 -46.50 4.06
C ALA A 142 0.85 -45.31 4.11
N GLN A 143 2.16 -45.55 4.00
CA GLN A 143 3.17 -44.48 3.94
C GLN A 143 3.01 -43.62 2.68
N ILE A 144 2.78 -44.23 1.51
CA ILE A 144 2.50 -43.50 0.27
C ILE A 144 1.26 -42.61 0.44
N ARG A 145 0.15 -43.16 0.97
CA ARG A 145 -1.06 -42.37 1.22
C ARG A 145 -0.82 -41.21 2.20
N ALA A 146 -0.06 -41.45 3.27
CA ALA A 146 0.27 -40.42 4.24
C ALA A 146 1.09 -39.28 3.61
N ALA A 147 2.07 -39.61 2.76
CA ALA A 147 2.85 -38.62 2.02
C ALA A 147 1.96 -37.77 1.09
N LEU A 148 1.08 -38.39 0.31
CA LEU A 148 0.16 -37.67 -0.59
C LEU A 148 -0.83 -36.78 0.17
N GLN A 149 -1.30 -37.26 1.33
CA GLN A 149 -2.20 -36.48 2.18
C GLN A 149 -1.49 -35.29 2.82
N ALA A 150 -0.24 -35.47 3.28
CA ALA A 150 0.59 -34.39 3.80
C ALA A 150 0.83 -33.32 2.72
N ALA A 151 1.26 -33.72 1.53
CA ALA A 151 1.46 -32.79 0.41
C ALA A 151 0.18 -32.05 0.01
N THR A 152 -0.96 -32.76 -0.04
CA THR A 152 -2.26 -32.13 -0.34
C THR A 152 -2.70 -31.15 0.75
N ASN A 153 -2.40 -31.44 2.01
CA ASN A 153 -2.70 -30.53 3.11
C ASN A 153 -1.83 -29.28 3.07
N ALA A 154 -0.52 -29.44 2.78
CA ALA A 154 0.42 -28.34 2.59
C ALA A 154 -0.03 -27.41 1.45
N ASP A 155 -0.38 -27.99 0.29
CA ASP A 155 -0.93 -27.28 -0.89
C ASP A 155 -2.17 -26.44 -0.52
N ARG A 156 -3.16 -27.04 0.16
CA ARG A 156 -4.38 -26.31 0.59
C ARG A 156 -4.10 -25.22 1.63
N LYS A 157 -3.18 -25.47 2.56
CA LYS A 157 -2.78 -24.50 3.58
C LYS A 157 -2.11 -23.29 2.91
N ALA A 158 -1.22 -23.53 1.96
CA ALA A 158 -0.59 -22.49 1.17
C ALA A 158 -1.61 -21.72 0.30
N ASP A 159 -2.52 -22.41 -0.40
CA ASP A 159 -3.60 -21.76 -1.18
C ASP A 159 -4.47 -20.85 -0.30
N THR A 160 -4.85 -21.32 0.88
CA THR A 160 -5.62 -20.51 1.85
C THR A 160 -4.82 -19.31 2.33
N ALA A 161 -3.54 -19.50 2.69
CA ALA A 161 -2.68 -18.43 3.17
C ALA A 161 -2.39 -17.40 2.06
N LEU A 162 -2.09 -17.82 0.84
CA LEU A 162 -1.85 -16.94 -0.31
C LEU A 162 -3.09 -16.12 -0.67
N LYS A 163 -4.29 -16.70 -0.56
CA LYS A 163 -5.55 -15.94 -0.75
C LYS A 163 -5.78 -14.90 0.36
N ALA A 164 -5.32 -15.18 1.58
CA ALA A 164 -5.40 -14.25 2.70
C ALA A 164 -4.35 -13.14 2.61
N VAL A 165 -3.20 -13.42 2.00
CA VAL A 165 -2.21 -12.41 1.60
C VAL A 165 -2.78 -11.64 0.42
N HIS A 166 -3.61 -10.66 0.71
CA HIS A 166 -4.12 -9.75 -0.30
C HIS A 166 -2.92 -9.02 -0.91
N PRO A 167 -2.66 -9.11 -2.23
CA PRO A 167 -1.90 -8.07 -2.87
C PRO A 167 -2.77 -6.83 -2.73
N GLN A 168 -2.44 -5.94 -1.79
CA GLN A 168 -2.81 -4.56 -2.05
C GLN A 168 -2.12 -4.27 -3.38
N PRO A 169 -2.86 -3.92 -4.46
CA PRO A 169 -2.20 -3.45 -5.66
C PRO A 169 -1.19 -2.41 -5.20
N PRO A 170 0.05 -2.36 -5.75
CA PRO A 170 0.93 -1.24 -5.47
C PRO A 170 0.03 -0.04 -5.62
N ARG A 171 -0.16 0.71 -4.53
CA ARG A 171 -1.00 1.90 -4.59
C ARG A 171 -0.39 2.63 -5.77
N LYS A 172 -1.14 2.82 -6.87
CA LYS A 172 -0.70 3.77 -7.89
C LYS A 172 -0.30 4.96 -7.07
N LEU A 173 0.98 5.32 -7.04
CA LEU A 173 1.46 6.51 -6.34
C LEU A 173 0.40 7.55 -6.66
N PRO A 174 -0.44 7.96 -5.69
CA PRO A 174 -1.71 8.50 -6.07
C PRO A 174 -1.41 9.76 -6.83
N THR A 175 -1.67 9.76 -8.13
CA THR A 175 -1.87 11.02 -8.82
C THR A 175 -3.26 11.53 -8.45
N THR A 176 -4.11 10.69 -7.85
CA THR A 176 -5.47 10.99 -7.37
C THR A 176 -5.87 10.10 -6.19
N VAL A 177 -6.05 10.70 -5.00
CA VAL A 177 -6.86 10.12 -3.91
C VAL A 177 -8.19 10.87 -3.97
N HIS A 178 -9.29 10.17 -4.19
CA HIS A 178 -10.60 10.81 -4.33
C HIS A 178 -11.26 11.04 -2.97
N VAL A 179 -11.01 12.22 -2.41
CA VAL A 179 -12.05 13.02 -1.76
C VAL A 179 -12.48 14.02 -2.85
N GLY A 180 -13.64 13.80 -3.48
CA GLY A 180 -14.18 14.68 -4.55
C GLY A 180 -13.29 14.90 -5.80
N ASP A 181 -12.78 13.84 -6.43
CA ASP A 181 -11.98 13.91 -7.67
C ASP A 181 -10.58 14.57 -7.57
N LEU A 182 -10.07 14.84 -6.35
CA LEU A 182 -8.80 15.55 -6.15
C LEU A 182 -7.53 14.71 -6.44
N THR A 183 -6.47 15.38 -6.90
CA THR A 183 -5.10 14.85 -7.04
C THR A 183 -4.38 14.79 -5.69
N LEU A 184 -3.29 14.02 -5.57
CA LEU A 184 -2.48 14.01 -4.34
C LEU A 184 -1.89 15.39 -4.02
N ALA A 185 -1.45 16.13 -5.03
CA ALA A 185 -0.96 17.50 -4.86
C ALA A 185 -2.06 18.42 -4.26
N GLN A 186 -3.28 18.34 -4.80
CA GLN A 186 -4.42 19.09 -4.30
C GLN A 186 -4.81 18.69 -2.86
N LEU A 187 -4.70 17.41 -2.52
CA LEU A 187 -4.94 16.95 -1.15
C LEU A 187 -3.85 17.39 -0.17
N ASN A 188 -2.59 17.41 -0.59
CA ASN A 188 -1.51 17.97 0.23
C ASN A 188 -1.74 19.45 0.50
N ASN A 189 -2.20 20.21 -0.50
CA ASN A 189 -2.57 21.62 -0.33
C ASN A 189 -3.80 21.78 0.58
N ALA A 190 -4.81 20.92 0.45
CA ALA A 190 -5.97 20.91 1.34
C ALA A 190 -5.58 20.62 2.79
N GLU A 191 -4.73 19.62 3.01
CA GLU A 191 -4.20 19.28 4.33
C GLU A 191 -3.43 20.44 4.95
N THR A 192 -2.56 21.08 4.17
CA THR A 192 -1.87 22.30 4.58
C THR A 192 -2.85 23.39 5.06
N ILE A 193 -3.93 23.66 4.32
CA ILE A 193 -4.94 24.66 4.72
C ILE A 193 -5.58 24.29 6.07
N VAL A 194 -5.88 23.01 6.29
CA VAL A 194 -6.47 22.50 7.54
C VAL A 194 -5.47 22.58 8.70
N ASP A 195 -4.21 22.22 8.48
CA ASP A 195 -3.14 22.24 9.47
C ASP A 195 -2.86 23.67 9.94
N VAL A 196 -2.76 24.62 9.01
CA VAL A 196 -2.58 26.05 9.32
C VAL A 196 -3.77 26.56 10.11
N GLY A 197 -5.00 26.25 9.69
CA GLY A 197 -6.20 26.63 10.43
C GLY A 197 -6.19 26.06 11.85
N THR A 198 -5.77 24.80 12.02
CA THR A 198 -5.64 24.17 13.33
C THR A 198 -4.58 24.86 14.19
N ARG A 199 -3.41 25.17 13.63
CA ARG A 199 -2.31 25.87 14.30
C ARG A 199 -2.70 27.29 14.74
N LEU A 200 -3.56 27.96 13.97
CA LEU A 200 -4.10 29.29 14.29
C LEU A 200 -5.36 29.24 15.18
N GLY A 201 -5.79 28.05 15.63
CA GLY A 201 -6.96 27.90 16.50
C GLY A 201 -8.29 28.17 15.79
N MET A 202 -8.33 28.08 14.46
CA MET A 202 -9.55 28.26 13.68
C MET A 202 -10.55 27.14 13.96
N SER A 203 -11.83 27.49 14.02
CA SER A 203 -12.92 26.52 14.09
C SER A 203 -13.01 25.68 12.80
N ASP A 204 -13.66 24.51 12.88
CA ASP A 204 -13.92 23.66 11.71
C ASP A 204 -14.60 24.44 10.58
N LYS A 205 -15.50 25.37 10.93
CA LYS A 205 -16.15 26.27 9.96
C LYS A 205 -15.15 27.20 9.29
N GLY A 206 -14.22 27.79 10.05
CA GLY A 206 -13.12 28.58 9.48
C GLY A 206 -12.28 27.79 8.48
N LYS A 207 -11.94 26.54 8.83
CA LYS A 207 -11.17 25.64 7.94
C LYS A 207 -11.94 25.28 6.68
N ALA A 208 -13.23 25.00 6.80
CA ALA A 208 -14.11 24.73 5.67
C ALA A 208 -14.21 25.94 4.72
N ILE A 209 -14.33 27.17 5.27
CA ILE A 209 -14.34 28.41 4.49
C ILE A 209 -13.06 28.55 3.66
N ALA A 210 -11.89 28.31 4.27
CA ALA A 210 -10.61 28.41 3.56
C ALA A 210 -10.48 27.35 2.45
N LEU A 211 -10.83 26.09 2.73
CA LEU A 211 -10.82 25.02 1.73
C LEU A 211 -11.75 25.30 0.55
N ALA A 212 -12.99 25.70 0.82
CA ALA A 212 -13.96 26.04 -0.21
C ALA A 212 -13.48 27.25 -1.05
N THR A 213 -12.79 28.20 -0.43
CA THR A 213 -12.18 29.32 -1.15
C THR A 213 -11.08 28.81 -2.08
N ALA A 214 -10.09 28.07 -1.60
CA ALA A 214 -9.00 27.56 -2.44
C ALA A 214 -9.48 26.60 -3.54
N LEU A 215 -10.52 25.80 -3.28
CA LEU A 215 -11.20 24.98 -4.29
C LEU A 215 -11.80 25.84 -5.39
N GLN A 216 -12.44 26.96 -5.05
CA GLN A 216 -13.03 27.85 -6.04
C GLN A 216 -11.99 28.65 -6.82
N GLU A 217 -10.94 29.14 -6.15
CA GLU A 217 -9.94 30.01 -6.77
C GLU A 217 -8.97 29.25 -7.68
N SER A 218 -8.55 28.05 -7.28
CA SER A 218 -7.50 27.30 -7.99
C SER A 218 -7.77 25.82 -8.14
N ASN A 219 -8.91 25.33 -7.65
CA ASN A 219 -9.14 23.91 -7.42
C ASN A 219 -8.05 23.30 -6.53
N LEU A 220 -7.61 24.00 -5.48
CA LEU A 220 -6.51 23.59 -4.58
C LEU A 220 -5.14 23.42 -5.27
N ARG A 221 -4.91 24.08 -6.41
CA ARG A 221 -3.62 24.02 -7.11
C ARG A 221 -2.79 25.26 -6.80
N ASN A 222 -1.50 25.06 -6.57
CA ASN A 222 -0.58 26.17 -6.41
C ASN A 222 -0.20 26.76 -7.78
N LEU A 223 -0.94 27.75 -8.27
CA LEU A 223 -0.80 28.25 -9.64
C LEU A 223 0.22 29.40 -9.74
N ALA A 224 1.16 29.29 -10.69
CA ALA A 224 1.98 30.41 -11.15
C ALA A 224 1.15 31.31 -12.09
N ASN A 225 1.71 32.46 -12.50
CA ASN A 225 1.04 33.39 -13.40
C ASN A 225 1.98 33.83 -14.53
N THR A 226 1.54 33.65 -15.78
CA THR A 226 2.31 34.06 -16.97
C THR A 226 2.66 35.55 -17.02
N ARG A 227 1.89 36.41 -16.35
CA ARG A 227 2.15 37.86 -16.25
C ARG A 227 3.17 38.21 -15.16
N MET A 228 3.53 37.25 -14.32
CA MET A 228 4.51 37.38 -13.24
C MET A 228 5.65 36.38 -13.49
N PRO A 229 6.63 36.70 -14.35
CA PRO A 229 7.67 35.73 -14.76
C PRO A 229 8.39 35.06 -13.58
N ASP A 230 8.62 35.80 -12.48
CA ASP A 230 9.25 35.28 -11.27
C ASP A 230 8.45 34.13 -10.63
N SER A 231 7.11 34.14 -10.76
CA SER A 231 6.23 33.07 -10.27
C SER A 231 6.48 31.73 -10.96
N LEU A 232 6.92 31.74 -12.23
CA LEU A 232 7.22 30.52 -12.99
C LEU A 232 8.50 29.83 -12.50
N THR A 233 9.33 30.53 -11.71
CA THR A 233 10.54 29.98 -11.09
C THR A 233 10.27 29.31 -9.74
N VAL A 234 9.05 29.45 -9.21
CA VAL A 234 8.60 28.83 -7.97
C VAL A 234 7.93 27.50 -8.33
N PRO A 235 8.14 26.41 -7.55
CA PRO A 235 7.39 25.17 -7.74
C PRO A 235 5.88 25.44 -7.82
N ASN A 236 5.26 24.96 -8.88
CA ASN A 236 3.86 25.25 -9.16
C ASN A 236 3.20 24.05 -9.84
N GLU A 237 1.88 24.05 -9.77
CA GLU A 237 1.03 22.96 -10.22
C GLU A 237 0.17 23.39 -11.41
N GLY A 238 0.59 24.41 -12.15
CA GLY A 238 -0.16 24.99 -13.26
C GLY A 238 0.03 26.49 -13.35
N VAL A 239 -0.57 27.07 -14.40
CA VAL A 239 -0.38 28.50 -14.71
C VAL A 239 -1.71 29.17 -14.97
N GLY A 240 -1.97 30.27 -14.25
CA GLY A 240 -3.04 31.22 -14.46
C GLY A 240 -2.61 32.45 -15.25
N LYS A 241 -3.55 33.39 -15.43
CA LYS A 241 -3.31 34.64 -16.18
C LYS A 241 -4.10 35.84 -15.66
N ASP A 242 -4.83 35.67 -14.56
CA ASP A 242 -5.65 36.76 -14.02
C ASP A 242 -4.77 37.76 -13.26
N HIS A 243 -4.84 39.03 -13.66
CA HIS A 243 -3.99 40.12 -13.13
C HIS A 243 -2.57 39.68 -12.74
N ASP A 244 -2.20 39.83 -11.47
CA ASP A 244 -0.98 39.34 -10.82
C ASP A 244 -1.28 38.24 -9.78
N SER A 245 -2.45 37.60 -9.86
CA SER A 245 -2.90 36.57 -8.93
C SER A 245 -2.05 35.32 -9.03
N VAL A 246 -1.63 34.76 -7.88
CA VAL A 246 -0.84 33.52 -7.79
C VAL A 246 -1.30 32.67 -6.59
N GLY A 247 -0.90 31.40 -6.57
CA GLY A 247 -1.06 30.53 -5.40
C GLY A 247 -2.45 29.93 -5.21
N LEU A 248 -2.63 29.23 -4.08
CA LEU A 248 -3.86 28.47 -3.76
C LEU A 248 -5.12 29.33 -3.75
N PHE A 249 -4.99 30.54 -3.21
CA PHE A 249 -6.09 31.49 -3.01
C PHE A 249 -6.16 32.56 -4.11
N GLN A 250 -5.34 32.43 -5.16
CA GLN A 250 -5.20 33.44 -6.22
C GLN A 250 -4.97 34.86 -5.66
N GLN A 251 -4.15 34.95 -4.62
CA GLN A 251 -3.83 36.19 -3.93
C GLN A 251 -2.95 37.08 -4.80
N ARG A 252 -3.10 38.40 -4.64
CA ARG A 252 -2.43 39.41 -5.47
C ARG A 252 -1.34 40.12 -4.68
N PRO A 253 -0.05 39.96 -5.03
CA PRO A 253 1.04 40.71 -4.42
C PRO A 253 0.82 42.22 -4.44
N SER A 254 0.29 42.77 -5.54
CA SER A 254 -0.04 44.20 -5.68
C SER A 254 -1.11 44.70 -4.70
N GLN A 255 -1.89 43.80 -4.08
CA GLN A 255 -2.91 44.15 -3.08
C GLN A 255 -2.43 43.96 -1.63
N GLY A 256 -1.14 43.65 -1.44
CA GLY A 256 -0.54 43.55 -0.11
C GLY A 256 -0.70 42.19 0.58
N TRP A 257 -1.02 41.14 -0.17
CA TRP A 257 -1.08 39.77 0.35
C TRP A 257 0.29 39.14 0.64
N GLY A 258 1.37 39.76 0.15
CA GLY A 258 2.74 39.28 0.30
C GLY A 258 3.54 39.44 -0.99
N THR A 259 4.79 38.99 -1.00
CA THR A 259 5.58 38.82 -2.21
C THR A 259 5.05 37.66 -3.07
N ILE A 260 5.53 37.54 -4.30
CA ILE A 260 5.15 36.43 -5.21
C ILE A 260 5.47 35.06 -4.56
N ARG A 261 6.66 34.92 -3.96
CA ARG A 261 7.07 33.66 -3.30
C ARG A 261 6.20 33.35 -2.10
N GLU A 262 5.88 34.35 -1.29
CA GLU A 262 4.99 34.22 -0.14
C GLU A 262 3.55 33.86 -0.55
N CYS A 263 2.99 34.50 -1.58
CA CYS A 263 1.65 34.17 -2.08
C CYS A 263 1.59 32.76 -2.71
N MET A 264 2.71 32.23 -3.19
CA MET A 264 2.84 30.88 -3.72
C MET A 264 3.32 29.86 -2.69
N ASP A 265 3.59 30.25 -1.45
CA ASP A 265 3.80 29.33 -0.34
C ASP A 265 2.43 29.01 0.29
N PRO A 266 1.93 27.76 0.19
CA PRO A 266 0.63 27.38 0.72
C PRO A 266 0.29 27.80 2.17
N ASP A 267 1.25 27.96 3.08
CA ASP A 267 1.00 28.31 4.50
C ASP A 267 1.08 29.76 4.74
N HIS A 268 2.00 30.45 4.09
CA HIS A 268 1.92 31.89 4.10
C HIS A 268 0.57 32.32 3.51
N ALA A 269 0.19 31.76 2.36
CA ALA A 269 -1.08 32.06 1.70
C ALA A 269 -2.30 31.73 2.59
N ALA A 270 -2.32 30.55 3.21
CA ALA A 270 -3.38 30.14 4.14
C ALA A 270 -3.39 30.98 5.42
N THR A 271 -2.22 31.27 6.00
CA THR A 271 -2.07 32.11 7.20
C THR A 271 -2.59 33.52 6.92
N ALA A 272 -2.20 34.12 5.79
CA ALA A 272 -2.70 35.41 5.36
C ALA A 272 -4.22 35.40 5.16
N PHE A 273 -4.76 34.34 4.54
CA PHE A 273 -6.21 34.17 4.38
C PHE A 273 -6.94 34.11 5.73
N TYR A 274 -6.48 33.29 6.67
CA TYR A 274 -7.10 33.19 8.00
C TYR A 274 -6.98 34.49 8.80
N ASN A 275 -5.88 35.23 8.66
CA ASN A 275 -5.72 36.54 9.28
C ASN A 275 -6.76 37.54 8.78
N GLU A 276 -7.08 37.54 7.49
CA GLU A 276 -8.16 38.36 6.95
C GLU A 276 -9.55 37.82 7.35
N LEU A 277 -9.75 36.51 7.38
CA LEU A 277 -11.01 35.91 7.84
C LEU A 277 -11.33 36.30 9.29
N ASN A 278 -10.33 36.34 10.17
CA ASN A 278 -10.49 36.76 11.57
C ASN A 278 -10.88 38.23 11.72
N LYS A 279 -10.64 39.08 10.72
CA LYS A 279 -11.11 40.48 10.70
C LYS A 279 -12.59 40.58 10.30
N VAL A 280 -13.17 39.53 9.71
CA VAL A 280 -14.59 39.47 9.36
C VAL A 280 -15.41 39.23 10.62
N LYS A 281 -16.05 40.28 11.11
CA LYS A 281 -16.89 40.24 12.31
C LYS A 281 -17.94 39.12 12.22
N LYS A 282 -17.91 38.21 13.20
CA LYS A 282 -18.84 37.07 13.33
C LYS A 282 -18.90 36.18 12.08
N PHE A 283 -17.76 35.92 11.44
CA PHE A 283 -17.73 35.06 10.25
C PHE A 283 -18.32 33.66 10.50
N GLU A 284 -18.25 33.16 11.74
CA GLU A 284 -18.82 31.88 12.15
C GLU A 284 -20.35 31.84 12.07
N ASP A 285 -21.02 32.98 12.13
CA ASP A 285 -22.48 33.09 12.00
C ASP A 285 -22.91 33.30 10.54
N LEU A 286 -21.96 33.56 9.63
CA LEU A 286 -22.24 33.81 8.21
C LEU A 286 -22.30 32.50 7.43
N ASP A 287 -23.02 32.48 6.32
CA ASP A 287 -22.89 31.42 5.32
C ASP A 287 -21.44 31.37 4.82
N LEU A 288 -20.94 30.15 4.54
CA LEU A 288 -19.56 29.91 4.14
C LEU A 288 -19.15 30.82 2.97
N THR A 289 -20.05 30.93 1.98
CA THR A 289 -19.83 31.72 0.77
C THR A 289 -19.72 33.21 1.05
N VAL A 290 -20.54 33.71 1.99
CA VAL A 290 -20.54 35.12 2.41
C VAL A 290 -19.25 35.46 3.16
N ALA A 291 -18.77 34.55 4.01
CA ALA A 291 -17.49 34.73 4.69
C ALA A 291 -16.31 34.74 3.71
N ALA A 292 -16.23 33.74 2.82
CA ALA A 292 -15.20 33.65 1.77
C ALA A 292 -15.19 34.90 0.87
N GLN A 293 -16.37 35.32 0.43
CA GLN A 293 -16.57 36.52 -0.38
C GLN A 293 -16.10 37.80 0.32
N ARG A 294 -16.33 37.94 1.64
CA ARG A 294 -15.87 39.12 2.40
C ARG A 294 -14.36 39.20 2.51
N VAL A 295 -13.68 38.06 2.50
CA VAL A 295 -12.21 38.00 2.49
C VAL A 295 -11.66 38.31 1.10
N GLN A 296 -12.15 37.63 0.06
CA GLN A 296 -11.60 37.74 -1.30
C GLN A 296 -12.11 38.95 -2.10
N ARG A 297 -13.26 39.53 -1.73
CA ARG A 297 -13.92 40.63 -2.46
C ARG A 297 -14.12 40.31 -3.95
N SER A 298 -14.51 39.08 -4.27
CA SER A 298 -14.75 38.59 -5.65
C SER A 298 -16.00 39.24 -6.30
N ALA A 299 -16.22 39.04 -7.60
CA ALA A 299 -17.42 39.53 -8.28
C ALA A 299 -18.61 38.55 -8.23
N TYR A 300 -18.43 37.33 -7.69
CA TYR A 300 -19.42 36.23 -7.79
C TYR A 300 -19.62 35.48 -6.46
N PRO A 301 -20.51 35.98 -5.56
CA PRO A 301 -20.68 35.44 -4.21
C PRO A 301 -21.18 33.99 -4.16
N ASP A 302 -21.98 33.53 -5.13
CA ASP A 302 -22.61 32.20 -5.09
C ASP A 302 -21.69 31.05 -5.56
N ALA A 303 -20.53 31.37 -6.13
CA ALA A 303 -19.65 30.37 -6.75
C ALA A 303 -19.04 29.37 -5.75
N TYR A 304 -18.99 29.73 -4.46
CA TYR A 304 -18.37 28.94 -3.40
C TYR A 304 -19.29 27.84 -2.84
N ALA A 305 -20.63 27.94 -3.03
CA ALA A 305 -21.60 27.05 -2.39
C ALA A 305 -21.43 25.57 -2.80
N LYS A 306 -21.02 25.34 -4.06
CA LYS A 306 -20.81 23.98 -4.59
C LYS A 306 -19.67 23.20 -3.90
N TRP A 307 -18.76 23.91 -3.21
CA TRP A 307 -17.59 23.30 -2.57
C TRP A 307 -17.78 23.02 -1.08
N GLU A 308 -18.86 23.52 -0.46
CA GLU A 308 -19.07 23.42 0.98
C GLU A 308 -19.12 21.98 1.47
N SER A 309 -19.80 21.08 0.77
CA SER A 309 -19.87 19.66 1.13
C SER A 309 -18.47 19.01 1.12
N LEU A 310 -17.70 19.25 0.05
CA LEU A 310 -16.35 18.69 -0.10
C LEU A 310 -15.38 19.26 0.93
N ALA A 311 -15.44 20.56 1.18
CA ALA A 311 -14.60 21.21 2.19
C ALA A 311 -14.87 20.64 3.59
N ASN A 312 -16.14 20.45 3.95
CA ASN A 312 -16.50 19.86 5.24
C ASN A 312 -16.03 18.40 5.35
N GLU A 313 -16.17 17.60 4.28
CA GLU A 313 -15.66 16.22 4.24
C GLU A 313 -14.15 16.16 4.51
N ILE A 314 -13.37 17.02 3.85
CA ILE A 314 -11.91 17.13 4.06
C ILE A 314 -11.59 17.49 5.52
N VAL A 315 -12.32 18.43 6.13
CA VAL A 315 -12.11 18.81 7.54
C VAL A 315 -12.42 17.64 8.48
N GLN A 316 -13.52 16.91 8.26
CA GLN A 316 -13.89 15.80 9.14
C GLN A 316 -12.95 14.59 9.00
N ALA A 317 -12.42 14.33 7.81
CA ALA A 317 -11.47 13.23 7.58
C ALA A 317 -10.13 13.38 8.34
N LYS A 318 -9.86 14.56 8.92
CA LYS A 318 -8.66 14.88 9.70
C LYS A 318 -8.87 14.86 11.22
N LYS A 319 -10.07 14.52 11.71
CA LYS A 319 -10.32 14.28 13.14
C LYS A 319 -9.91 12.87 13.53
#